data_AF-A0A3D0MRP1-F1
#
_entry.id   AF-A0A3D0MRP1-F1
#
_cell.length_a   1.000
_cell.length_b   1.000
_cell.length_c   1.000
_cell.angle_alpha   90.00
_cell.angle_beta   90.00
_cell.angle_gamma   90.00
#
_symmetry.space_group_name_H-M   'P 1'
#
loop_
_entity.id
_entity.type
_entity.pdbx_description
1 polymer ?
#
loop_
_entity_poly.entity_id
_entity_poly.type
_entity_poly.pdbx_seq_one_letter_code
_entity_poly.pdbx_strand_id
1 'polypeptide(L)'
;MSDEMVLLLFDTFHPCWDEETVVWAGEDVEGLRRLRELGMLKEKNGIYSLTSHGRETFQELCRQWFCENKPGSASLGDKEQEIFLWRTRFQYILDGGFAARWGAKDYYPGKVLEYAPALSQQEMYVLHNPSSVEWTYCSHPYVEKIKSHFPVTGLKAREVTPLSRDAARSWLDENNIPVGSFEVDLLLLGRYDFAYYMNFSKHPNDPLGLVNSDKFFFFRAQPPFSKQLPFFLESIGKIHLFLLNQRHMYIPGYVDLDSADQDSLNWLVWVVETEEDVFALLRLLVPMGQILIEPAKPMDIWVLSIEELRKVKEKHETIYDLFSSIGHPIVRNL
;
A
#
# COMPACT_ATOMS: atom_id res chain seq x y z
N MET A 1 9.93 -9.11 29.97
CA MET A 1 8.99 -9.35 28.86
C MET A 1 9.23 -10.76 28.37
N SER A 2 8.18 -11.46 27.95
CA SER A 2 8.23 -12.92 27.79
C SER A 2 8.57 -13.28 26.34
N ASP A 3 9.40 -14.30 26.12
CA ASP A 3 9.87 -14.71 24.79
C ASP A 3 8.71 -15.07 23.84
N GLU A 4 7.56 -15.41 24.40
CA GLU A 4 6.30 -15.63 23.67
C GLU A 4 5.86 -14.38 22.88
N MET A 5 6.00 -13.17 23.44
CA MET A 5 5.63 -11.93 22.73
C MET A 5 6.51 -11.71 21.50
N VAL A 6 7.83 -11.91 21.65
CA VAL A 6 8.79 -11.82 20.55
C VAL A 6 8.48 -12.86 19.47
N LEU A 7 8.12 -14.09 19.86
CA LEU A 7 7.76 -15.13 18.90
C LEU A 7 6.50 -14.76 18.10
N LEU A 8 5.51 -14.13 18.74
CA LEU A 8 4.25 -13.73 18.12
C LEU A 8 4.37 -12.56 17.13
N LEU A 9 5.51 -11.88 17.08
CA LEU A 9 5.81 -10.88 16.04
C LEU A 9 5.87 -11.49 14.62
N PHE A 10 6.25 -12.76 14.51
CA PHE A 10 6.55 -13.43 13.23
C PHE A 10 5.30 -13.96 12.52
N ASP A 11 4.31 -13.10 12.28
CA ASP A 11 3.07 -13.46 11.60
C ASP A 11 3.22 -13.53 10.05
N THR A 12 2.11 -13.75 9.35
CA THR A 12 2.09 -13.88 7.88
C THR A 12 2.43 -12.57 7.16
N PHE A 13 2.15 -11.43 7.78
CA PHE A 13 2.41 -10.10 7.24
C PHE A 13 3.82 -9.61 7.57
N HIS A 14 4.37 -10.06 8.70
CA HIS A 14 5.69 -9.72 9.22
C HIS A 14 6.51 -10.99 9.50
N PRO A 15 6.83 -11.81 8.49
CA PRO A 15 7.53 -13.08 8.70
C PRO A 15 9.02 -12.91 9.02
N CYS A 16 9.57 -11.70 8.89
CA CYS A 16 11.00 -11.41 8.99
C CYS A 16 11.26 -10.18 9.85
N TRP A 17 12.19 -10.31 10.79
CA TRP A 17 12.52 -9.30 11.79
C TRP A 17 14.03 -9.19 11.96
N ASP A 18 14.51 -8.05 12.43
CA ASP A 18 15.87 -7.87 12.92
C ASP A 18 15.87 -7.25 14.33
N GLU A 19 17.05 -7.03 14.90
CA GLU A 19 17.17 -6.45 16.24
C GLU A 19 16.56 -5.03 16.30
N GLU A 20 16.67 -4.23 15.22
CA GLU A 20 16.15 -2.86 15.17
C GLU A 20 14.61 -2.83 15.15
N THR A 21 13.98 -3.68 14.34
CA THR A 21 12.52 -3.74 14.24
C THR A 21 11.88 -4.30 15.51
N VAL A 22 12.54 -5.23 16.21
CA VAL A 22 12.08 -5.72 17.51
C VAL A 22 12.07 -4.61 18.56
N VAL A 23 13.09 -3.75 18.59
CA VAL A 23 13.10 -2.57 19.48
C VAL A 23 11.94 -1.63 19.17
N TRP A 24 11.63 -1.39 17.90
CA TRP A 24 10.50 -0.52 17.53
C TRP A 24 9.13 -1.12 17.85
N ALA A 25 9.02 -2.44 17.85
CA ALA A 25 7.83 -3.12 18.37
C ALA A 25 7.70 -3.02 19.91
N GLY A 26 8.70 -2.47 20.60
CA GLY A 26 8.72 -2.34 22.05
C GLY A 26 9.15 -3.62 22.78
N GLU A 27 9.75 -4.56 22.06
CA GLU A 27 10.06 -5.91 22.56
C GLU A 27 11.56 -6.08 22.88
N ASP A 28 11.89 -7.14 23.64
CA ASP A 28 13.25 -7.44 24.09
C ASP A 28 14.09 -8.14 23.01
N VAL A 29 15.16 -7.48 22.56
CA VAL A 29 16.11 -8.01 21.56
C VAL A 29 16.77 -9.31 22.03
N GLU A 30 17.03 -9.48 23.33
CA GLU A 30 17.62 -10.72 23.83
C GLU A 30 16.68 -11.92 23.65
N GLY A 31 15.37 -11.68 23.51
CA GLY A 31 14.39 -12.71 23.16
C GLY A 31 14.68 -13.37 21.81
N LEU A 32 15.19 -12.62 20.82
CA LEU A 32 15.60 -13.19 19.53
C LEU A 32 16.71 -14.24 19.70
N ARG A 33 17.69 -13.95 20.57
CA ARG A 33 18.81 -14.86 20.83
C ARG A 33 18.35 -16.12 21.55
N ARG A 34 17.53 -15.96 22.60
CA ARG A 34 16.96 -17.10 23.35
C ARG A 34 16.10 -18.00 22.45
N LEU A 35 15.20 -17.42 21.64
CA LEU A 35 14.36 -18.18 20.71
C LEU A 35 15.18 -18.88 19.61
N ARG A 36 16.28 -18.28 19.16
CA ARG A 36 17.23 -18.93 18.23
C ARG A 36 17.94 -20.11 18.90
N GLU A 37 18.41 -19.97 20.14
CA GLU A 37 19.03 -21.04 20.92
C GLU A 37 18.08 -22.21 21.19
N LEU A 38 16.79 -21.91 21.39
CA LEU A 38 15.71 -22.90 21.49
C LEU A 38 15.32 -23.53 20.13
N GLY A 39 15.95 -23.12 19.03
CA GLY A 39 15.67 -23.64 17.68
C GLY A 39 14.33 -23.19 17.09
N MET A 40 13.66 -22.20 17.69
CA MET A 40 12.40 -21.63 17.20
C MET A 40 12.62 -20.60 16.08
N LEU A 41 13.76 -19.92 16.10
CA LEU A 41 14.17 -18.98 15.06
C LEU A 41 15.42 -19.48 14.32
N LYS A 42 15.47 -19.18 13.02
CA LYS A 42 16.71 -19.20 12.24
C LYS A 42 17.14 -17.77 11.95
N GLU A 43 18.44 -17.52 11.94
CA GLU A 43 19.03 -16.23 11.61
C GLU A 43 19.93 -16.38 10.38
N LYS A 44 19.82 -15.43 9.46
CA LYS A 44 20.70 -15.31 8.30
C LYS A 44 20.90 -13.84 7.97
N ASN A 45 22.16 -13.40 7.93
CA ASN A 45 22.54 -12.01 7.63
C ASN A 45 21.83 -10.96 8.52
N GLY A 46 21.60 -11.30 9.80
CA GLY A 46 20.89 -10.46 10.75
C GLY A 46 19.36 -10.52 10.63
N ILE A 47 18.81 -11.29 9.69
CA ILE A 47 17.36 -11.47 9.51
C ILE A 47 16.91 -12.75 10.21
N TYR A 48 15.96 -12.60 11.12
CA TYR A 48 15.33 -13.70 11.84
C TYR A 48 14.05 -14.13 11.14
N SER A 49 13.73 -15.42 11.19
CA SER A 49 12.46 -15.99 10.74
C SER A 49 12.14 -17.30 11.48
N LEU A 50 10.87 -17.71 11.48
CA LEU A 50 10.44 -18.94 12.16
C LEU A 50 11.02 -20.20 11.51
N THR A 51 11.48 -21.13 12.33
CA THR A 51 11.69 -22.53 11.95
C THR A 51 10.36 -23.30 11.98
N SER A 52 10.33 -24.56 11.52
CA SER A 52 9.15 -25.41 11.70
C SER A 52 8.71 -25.50 13.17
N HIS A 53 9.67 -25.64 14.09
CA HIS A 53 9.40 -25.70 15.53
C HIS A 53 8.85 -24.37 16.06
N GLY A 54 9.38 -23.23 15.61
CA GLY A 54 8.85 -21.91 15.95
C GLY A 54 7.42 -21.70 15.47
N ARG A 55 7.08 -22.18 14.27
CA ARG A 55 5.71 -22.07 13.72
C ARG A 55 4.69 -22.89 14.51
N GLU A 56 5.04 -24.11 14.91
CA GLU A 56 4.19 -24.94 15.77
C GLU A 56 3.94 -24.27 17.12
N THR A 57 5.01 -23.73 17.73
CA THR A 57 4.92 -23.00 19.00
C THR A 57 4.08 -21.73 18.87
N PHE A 58 4.28 -20.95 17.82
CA PHE A 58 3.47 -19.77 17.51
C PHE A 58 1.97 -20.11 17.44
N GLN A 59 1.61 -21.19 16.74
CA GLN A 59 0.21 -21.60 16.58
C GLN A 59 -0.40 -22.03 17.91
N GLU A 60 0.36 -22.74 18.74
CA GLU A 60 -0.09 -23.14 20.07
C GLU A 60 -0.30 -21.92 20.98
N LEU A 61 0.61 -20.94 20.97
CA LEU A 61 0.44 -19.68 21.70
C LEU A 61 -0.79 -18.91 21.22
N CYS A 62 -0.99 -18.79 19.90
CA CYS A 62 -2.17 -18.13 19.36
C CYS A 62 -3.47 -18.81 19.82
N ARG A 63 -3.51 -20.15 19.85
CA ARG A 63 -4.65 -20.93 20.35
C ARG A 63 -4.89 -20.68 21.84
N GLN A 64 -3.84 -20.64 22.64
CA GLN A 64 -3.94 -20.39 24.09
C GLN A 64 -4.42 -18.97 24.41
N TRP A 65 -4.01 -17.99 23.60
CA TRP A 65 -4.29 -16.57 23.83
C TRP A 65 -5.44 -16.03 22.99
N PHE A 66 -6.14 -16.90 22.24
CA PHE A 66 -7.26 -16.54 21.37
C PHE A 66 -6.89 -15.50 20.29
N CYS A 67 -5.65 -15.59 19.76
CA CYS A 67 -5.18 -14.81 18.63
C CYS A 67 -5.50 -15.52 17.31
N GLU A 68 -5.95 -14.77 16.31
CA GLU A 68 -6.28 -15.30 14.97
C GLU A 68 -5.10 -15.26 13.99
N ASN A 69 -3.95 -14.74 14.42
CA ASN A 69 -2.78 -14.59 13.56
C ASN A 69 -2.24 -15.96 13.13
N LYS A 70 -1.64 -15.98 11.94
CA LYS A 70 -0.98 -17.17 11.38
C LYS A 70 0.51 -16.92 11.30
N PRO A 71 1.34 -17.94 11.60
CA PRO A 71 2.79 -17.78 11.55
C PRO A 71 3.28 -17.53 10.12
N GLY A 72 4.33 -16.74 10.00
CA GLY A 72 5.07 -16.51 8.77
C GLY A 72 5.56 -17.80 8.10
N SER A 73 5.92 -17.70 6.82
CA SER A 73 6.39 -18.85 6.03
C SER A 73 7.78 -19.32 6.48
N ALA A 74 7.97 -20.64 6.58
CA ALA A 74 9.27 -21.24 6.91
C ALA A 74 10.27 -21.22 5.74
N SER A 75 9.80 -21.03 4.50
CA SER A 75 10.54 -21.32 3.27
C SER A 75 10.79 -20.09 2.39
N LEU A 76 10.96 -18.91 3.00
CA LEU A 76 11.29 -17.69 2.28
C LEU A 76 12.72 -17.73 1.74
N GLY A 77 12.90 -17.37 0.47
CA GLY A 77 14.21 -17.13 -0.13
C GLY A 77 14.83 -15.81 0.35
N ASP A 78 16.14 -15.63 0.14
CA ASP A 78 16.89 -14.48 0.67
C ASP A 78 16.30 -13.12 0.25
N LYS A 79 15.96 -12.97 -1.04
CA LYS A 79 15.34 -11.75 -1.56
C LYS A 79 13.97 -11.47 -0.96
N GLU A 80 13.18 -12.51 -0.72
CA GLU A 80 11.85 -12.36 -0.11
C GLU A 80 11.99 -11.91 1.35
N GLN A 81 12.94 -12.50 2.09
CA GLN A 81 13.23 -12.08 3.46
C GLN A 81 13.63 -10.61 3.55
N GLU A 82 14.47 -10.13 2.63
CA GLU A 82 14.85 -8.71 2.54
C GLU A 82 13.65 -7.79 2.27
N ILE A 83 12.73 -8.21 1.38
CA ILE A 83 11.51 -7.45 1.08
C ILE A 83 10.58 -7.39 2.30
N PHE A 84 10.32 -8.53 2.95
CA PHE A 84 9.47 -8.59 4.14
C PHE A 84 10.06 -7.79 5.31
N LEU A 85 11.36 -7.89 5.52
CA LEU A 85 12.03 -7.09 6.55
C LEU A 85 11.92 -5.60 6.23
N TRP A 86 12.13 -5.20 4.97
CA TRP A 86 11.99 -3.80 4.57
C TRP A 86 10.56 -3.28 4.82
N ARG A 87 9.54 -4.06 4.48
CA ARG A 87 8.12 -3.69 4.72
C ARG A 87 7.82 -3.54 6.21
N THR A 88 8.29 -4.50 7.01
CA THR A 88 8.14 -4.47 8.47
C THR A 88 8.82 -3.22 9.03
N ARG A 89 10.08 -2.98 8.68
CA ARG A 89 10.82 -1.77 9.06
C ARG A 89 10.08 -0.50 8.68
N PHE A 90 9.67 -0.39 7.41
CA PHE A 90 9.00 0.81 6.92
C PHE A 90 7.69 1.07 7.67
N GLN A 91 6.84 0.05 7.85
CA GLN A 91 5.58 0.17 8.58
C GLN A 91 5.80 0.65 10.01
N TYR A 92 6.75 0.08 10.76
CA TYR A 92 6.99 0.46 12.15
C TYR A 92 7.56 1.87 12.29
N ILE A 93 8.47 2.29 11.41
CA ILE A 93 8.98 3.68 11.44
C ILE A 93 7.85 4.65 11.06
N LEU A 94 7.04 4.33 10.04
CA LEU A 94 5.90 5.16 9.64
C LEU A 94 4.86 5.28 10.76
N ASP A 95 4.54 4.17 11.43
CA ASP A 95 3.62 4.16 12.57
C ASP A 95 4.15 4.96 13.77
N GLY A 96 5.47 4.95 13.93
CA GLY A 96 6.22 5.78 14.87
C GLY A 96 6.18 7.27 14.54
N GLY A 97 5.89 7.66 13.29
CA GLY A 97 5.93 9.04 12.82
C GLY A 97 4.67 9.86 13.10
N PHE A 98 3.51 9.22 13.30
CA PHE A 98 2.25 9.94 13.54
C PHE A 98 1.25 9.16 14.40
N ALA A 99 0.41 9.91 15.14
CA ALA A 99 -0.56 9.37 16.07
C ALA A 99 -1.85 8.89 15.39
N ALA A 100 -2.36 9.64 14.40
CA ALA A 100 -3.71 9.50 13.85
C ALA A 100 -4.80 9.70 14.92
N ARG A 101 -4.75 10.82 15.62
CA ARG A 101 -5.69 11.13 16.72
C ARG A 101 -7.14 11.11 16.20
N TRP A 102 -8.02 10.41 16.92
CA TRP A 102 -9.44 10.16 16.56
C TRP A 102 -9.67 9.24 15.35
N GLY A 103 -8.59 8.68 14.81
CA GLY A 103 -8.64 7.78 13.68
C GLY A 103 -8.12 6.37 13.97
N ALA A 104 -8.07 5.57 12.91
CA ALA A 104 -7.44 4.26 12.88
C ALA A 104 -6.46 4.17 11.70
N LYS A 105 -5.40 3.38 11.89
CA LYS A 105 -4.35 3.12 10.89
C LYS A 105 -4.44 1.64 10.51
N ASP A 106 -4.98 1.35 9.33
CA ASP A 106 -5.03 -0.03 8.84
C ASP A 106 -3.88 -0.26 7.86
N TYR A 107 -2.89 -1.06 8.27
CA TYR A 107 -1.74 -1.39 7.45
C TYR A 107 -1.91 -2.75 6.76
N TYR A 108 -1.60 -2.80 5.47
CA TYR A 108 -1.58 -4.00 4.67
C TYR A 108 -0.24 -4.10 3.90
N PRO A 109 0.80 -4.68 4.52
CA PRO A 109 2.09 -4.87 3.86
C PRO A 109 1.96 -5.91 2.73
N GLY A 110 2.60 -5.65 1.59
CA GLY A 110 2.58 -6.54 0.43
C GLY A 110 1.19 -6.79 -0.14
N LYS A 111 0.30 -5.79 -0.08
CA LYS A 111 -1.08 -5.96 -0.53
C LYS A 111 -1.13 -6.10 -2.05
N VAL A 112 -1.68 -7.22 -2.52
CA VAL A 112 -1.97 -7.42 -3.94
C VAL A 112 -3.32 -6.78 -4.29
N LEU A 113 -3.31 -5.93 -5.33
CA LEU A 113 -4.47 -5.21 -5.84
C LEU A 113 -4.76 -5.65 -7.28
N GLU A 114 -6.01 -5.99 -7.56
CA GLU A 114 -6.50 -6.35 -8.91
C GLU A 114 -6.90 -5.10 -9.69
N TYR A 115 -6.60 -5.05 -10.98
CA TYR A 115 -7.00 -3.98 -11.90
C TYR A 115 -7.35 -4.53 -13.29
N ALA A 116 -8.14 -3.78 -14.03
CA ALA A 116 -8.56 -4.09 -15.39
C ALA A 116 -8.71 -2.80 -16.22
N PRO A 117 -8.32 -2.80 -17.51
CA PRO A 117 -7.64 -3.89 -18.22
C PRO A 117 -6.18 -4.07 -17.80
N ALA A 118 -5.68 -5.31 -17.82
CA ALA A 118 -4.26 -5.61 -17.72
C ALA A 118 -3.57 -5.33 -19.07
N LEU A 119 -3.13 -4.09 -19.24
CA LEU A 119 -2.48 -3.64 -20.46
C LEU A 119 -0.97 -3.89 -20.41
N SER A 120 -0.37 -4.16 -21.56
CA SER A 120 1.08 -4.10 -21.72
C SER A 120 1.58 -2.67 -21.53
N GLN A 121 2.89 -2.52 -21.31
CA GLN A 121 3.53 -1.22 -21.14
C GLN A 121 3.22 -0.26 -22.30
N GLN A 122 3.31 -0.74 -23.54
CA GLN A 122 3.12 0.05 -24.76
C GLN A 122 1.66 0.49 -24.95
N GLU A 123 0.71 -0.31 -24.45
CA GLU A 123 -0.72 0.03 -24.44
C GLU A 123 -1.08 0.98 -23.28
N MET A 124 -0.27 1.01 -22.22
CA MET A 124 -0.50 1.83 -21.05
C MET A 124 -0.03 3.27 -21.27
N TYR A 125 1.19 3.44 -21.78
CA TYR A 125 1.74 4.77 -22.03
C TYR A 125 2.82 4.77 -23.13
N VAL A 126 3.07 5.96 -23.67
CA VAL A 126 4.19 6.24 -24.58
C VAL A 126 5.07 7.32 -23.97
N LEU A 127 6.39 7.12 -24.02
CA LEU A 127 7.38 8.14 -23.67
C LEU A 127 7.83 8.84 -24.95
N HIS A 128 7.48 10.11 -25.11
CA HIS A 128 7.94 10.94 -26.22
C HIS A 128 9.36 11.45 -26.00
N ASN A 129 9.64 11.82 -24.75
CA ASN A 129 10.97 12.18 -24.27
C ASN A 129 11.04 11.90 -22.75
N PRO A 130 12.22 11.99 -22.11
CA PRO A 130 12.36 11.67 -20.69
C PRO A 130 11.51 12.50 -19.71
N SER A 131 10.86 13.57 -20.18
CA SER A 131 10.01 14.45 -19.37
C SER A 131 8.58 14.55 -19.91
N SER A 132 8.20 13.74 -20.90
CA SER A 132 6.88 13.77 -21.52
C SER A 132 6.36 12.36 -21.73
N VAL A 133 5.34 12.02 -20.96
CA VAL A 133 4.58 10.77 -21.04
C VAL A 133 3.19 11.04 -21.57
N GLU A 134 2.67 10.12 -22.36
CA GLU A 134 1.28 10.11 -22.81
C GLU A 134 0.60 8.84 -22.29
N TRP A 135 -0.51 8.98 -21.55
CA TRP A 135 -1.29 7.85 -21.06
C TRP A 135 -2.23 7.31 -22.13
N THR A 136 -1.70 6.48 -23.02
CA THR A 136 -2.43 5.89 -24.16
C THR A 136 -3.60 5.00 -23.73
N TYR A 137 -3.58 4.45 -22.51
CA TYR A 137 -4.70 3.66 -22.01
C TYR A 137 -6.02 4.44 -21.95
N CYS A 138 -5.99 5.77 -21.85
CA CYS A 138 -7.19 6.59 -21.70
C CYS A 138 -8.17 6.43 -22.87
N SER A 139 -7.64 6.18 -24.08
CA SER A 139 -8.36 5.92 -25.32
C SER A 139 -8.35 4.43 -25.71
N HIS A 140 -7.95 3.54 -24.81
CA HIS A 140 -7.91 2.11 -25.11
C HIS A 140 -9.34 1.55 -25.20
N PRO A 141 -9.67 0.72 -26.20
CA PRO A 141 -11.04 0.20 -26.39
C PRO A 141 -11.64 -0.48 -25.16
N TYR A 142 -10.82 -1.22 -24.38
CA TYR A 142 -11.28 -1.81 -23.12
C TYR A 142 -11.66 -0.78 -22.06
N VAL A 143 -10.91 0.32 -21.96
CA VAL A 143 -11.21 1.39 -21.00
C VAL A 143 -12.49 2.12 -21.41
N GLU A 144 -12.66 2.41 -22.70
CA GLU A 144 -13.90 2.97 -23.24
C GLU A 144 -15.10 2.05 -22.98
N LYS A 145 -14.91 0.74 -23.18
CA LYS A 145 -15.95 -0.27 -22.94
C LYS A 145 -16.36 -0.35 -21.47
N ILE A 146 -15.40 -0.30 -20.54
CA ILE A 146 -15.69 -0.22 -19.09
C ILE A 146 -16.47 1.04 -18.78
N LYS A 147 -15.98 2.22 -19.20
CA LYS A 147 -16.64 3.51 -18.94
C LYS A 147 -18.05 3.57 -19.54
N SER A 148 -18.26 2.96 -20.70
CA SER A 148 -19.57 2.93 -21.37
C SER A 148 -20.56 1.99 -20.68
N HIS A 149 -20.10 0.85 -20.17
CA HIS A 149 -20.95 -0.11 -19.46
C HIS A 149 -21.25 0.33 -18.01
N PHE A 150 -20.30 1.02 -17.39
CA PHE A 150 -20.40 1.57 -16.04
C PHE A 150 -20.32 3.11 -16.06
N PRO A 151 -21.32 3.81 -16.62
CA PRO A 151 -21.21 5.24 -16.92
C PRO A 151 -21.45 6.15 -15.71
N VAL A 152 -22.12 5.66 -14.66
CA VAL A 152 -22.51 6.49 -13.51
C VAL A 152 -21.41 6.46 -12.45
N THR A 153 -20.84 7.63 -12.16
CA THR A 153 -19.79 7.82 -11.15
C THR A 153 -20.09 9.02 -10.24
N GLY A 154 -19.23 9.25 -9.25
CA GLY A 154 -19.38 10.33 -8.27
C GLY A 154 -20.63 10.18 -7.41
N LEU A 155 -21.10 11.26 -6.79
CA LEU A 155 -22.25 11.24 -5.87
C LEU A 155 -23.52 10.66 -6.51
N LYS A 156 -23.74 10.89 -7.81
CA LYS A 156 -24.90 10.33 -8.54
C LYS A 156 -24.92 8.81 -8.55
N ALA A 157 -23.77 8.15 -8.46
CA ALA A 157 -23.71 6.70 -8.41
C ALA A 157 -24.26 6.11 -7.11
N ARG A 158 -24.32 6.91 -6.02
CA ARG A 158 -24.89 6.47 -4.73
C ARG A 158 -26.40 6.23 -4.79
N GLU A 159 -27.08 6.77 -5.80
CA GLU A 159 -28.52 6.59 -6.05
C GLU A 159 -28.82 5.28 -6.81
N VAL A 160 -27.80 4.61 -7.34
CA VAL A 160 -27.91 3.39 -8.13
C VAL A 160 -27.25 2.24 -7.38
N THR A 161 -27.89 1.07 -7.35
CA THR A 161 -27.24 -0.12 -6.81
C THR A 161 -26.20 -0.62 -7.82
N PRO A 162 -24.89 -0.62 -7.49
CA PRO A 162 -23.88 -1.15 -8.38
C PRO A 162 -24.05 -2.67 -8.56
N LEU A 163 -23.54 -3.22 -9.67
CA LEU A 163 -23.43 -4.67 -9.82
C LEU A 163 -22.60 -5.26 -8.68
N SER A 164 -22.91 -6.49 -8.27
CA SER A 164 -22.05 -7.20 -7.31
C SER A 164 -20.65 -7.39 -7.90
N ARG A 165 -19.63 -7.54 -7.04
CA ARG A 165 -18.25 -7.82 -7.50
C ARG A 165 -18.18 -9.03 -8.42
N ASP A 166 -18.89 -10.10 -8.10
CA ASP A 166 -18.89 -11.32 -8.90
C ASP A 166 -19.51 -11.06 -10.28
N ALA A 167 -20.63 -10.32 -10.35
CA ALA A 167 -21.25 -9.96 -11.61
C ALA A 167 -20.36 -9.02 -12.44
N ALA A 168 -19.69 -8.05 -11.80
CA ALA A 168 -18.73 -7.18 -12.48
C ALA A 168 -17.52 -7.97 -13.02
N ARG A 169 -17.04 -8.98 -12.28
CA ARG A 169 -15.97 -9.88 -12.71
C ARG A 169 -16.41 -10.76 -13.88
N SER A 170 -17.60 -11.36 -13.80
CA SER A 170 -18.19 -12.13 -14.91
C SER A 170 -18.34 -11.28 -16.17
N TRP A 171 -18.75 -10.02 -16.03
CA TRP A 171 -18.84 -9.11 -17.17
C TRP A 171 -17.47 -8.85 -17.81
N LEU A 172 -16.39 -8.67 -17.04
CA LEU A 172 -15.04 -8.54 -17.60
C LEU A 172 -14.64 -9.78 -18.40
N ASP A 173 -14.90 -10.97 -17.85
CA ASP A 173 -14.60 -12.26 -18.48
C ASP A 173 -15.38 -12.45 -19.78
N GLU A 174 -16.70 -12.23 -19.77
CA GLU A 174 -17.58 -12.30 -20.95
C GLU A 174 -17.14 -11.34 -22.07
N ASN A 175 -16.53 -10.23 -21.70
CA ASN A 175 -16.05 -9.21 -22.63
C ASN A 175 -14.58 -9.35 -22.99
N ASN A 176 -13.91 -10.42 -22.55
CA ASN A 176 -12.50 -10.71 -22.75
C ASN A 176 -11.56 -9.57 -22.32
N ILE A 177 -11.94 -8.85 -21.26
CA ILE A 177 -11.12 -7.76 -20.71
C ILE A 177 -10.13 -8.39 -19.72
N PRO A 178 -8.82 -8.30 -19.98
CA PRO A 178 -7.84 -8.99 -19.14
C PRO A 178 -7.79 -8.34 -17.75
N VAL A 179 -7.70 -9.17 -16.71
CA VAL A 179 -7.53 -8.73 -15.32
C VAL A 179 -6.10 -9.03 -14.88
N GLY A 180 -5.47 -8.04 -14.26
CA GLY A 180 -4.10 -8.11 -13.78
C GLY A 180 -4.05 -7.81 -12.30
N SER A 181 -2.88 -8.00 -11.72
CA SER A 181 -2.62 -7.61 -10.34
C SER A 181 -1.26 -6.96 -10.19
N PHE A 182 -1.12 -6.14 -9.18
CA PHE A 182 0.15 -5.59 -8.74
C PHE A 182 0.22 -5.59 -7.22
N GLU A 183 1.44 -5.67 -6.70
CA GLU A 183 1.70 -5.63 -5.28
C GLU A 183 2.14 -4.22 -4.90
N VAL A 184 1.56 -3.67 -3.85
CA VAL A 184 2.08 -2.47 -3.19
C VAL A 184 2.87 -2.90 -1.97
N ASP A 185 3.99 -2.23 -1.71
CA ASP A 185 4.84 -2.64 -0.59
C ASP A 185 4.15 -2.40 0.76
N LEU A 186 3.39 -1.31 0.87
CA LEU A 186 2.49 -1.06 1.99
C LEU A 186 1.27 -0.29 1.48
N LEU A 187 0.07 -0.82 1.72
CA LEU A 187 -1.16 -0.03 1.67
C LEU A 187 -1.49 0.41 3.09
N LEU A 188 -1.63 1.71 3.30
CA LEU A 188 -2.21 2.27 4.52
C LEU A 188 -3.57 2.85 4.19
N LEU A 189 -4.59 2.46 4.95
CA LEU A 189 -5.88 3.13 4.98
C LEU A 189 -5.96 3.98 6.24
N GLY A 190 -5.96 5.30 6.06
CA GLY A 190 -6.14 6.26 7.15
C GLY A 190 -7.63 6.52 7.36
N ARG A 191 -8.19 6.09 8.49
CA ARG A 191 -9.58 6.34 8.84
C ARG A 191 -9.65 7.50 9.83
N TYR A 192 -10.11 8.66 9.41
CA TYR A 192 -10.38 9.78 10.31
C TYR A 192 -11.79 9.67 10.87
N ASP A 193 -12.02 10.22 12.06
CA ASP A 193 -13.30 10.16 12.77
C ASP A 193 -13.89 8.74 12.83
N PHE A 194 -13.03 7.76 13.10
CA PHE A 194 -13.36 6.34 13.00
C PHE A 194 -14.66 5.98 13.75
N ALA A 195 -14.83 6.54 14.95
CA ALA A 195 -16.02 6.31 15.79
C ALA A 195 -17.33 6.76 15.13
N TYR A 196 -17.29 7.82 14.32
CA TYR A 196 -18.44 8.26 13.55
C TYR A 196 -18.78 7.26 12.45
N TYR A 197 -17.77 6.78 11.72
CA TYR A 197 -17.94 5.88 10.58
C TYR A 197 -18.24 4.42 10.95
N MET A 198 -17.98 3.98 12.19
CA MET A 198 -18.32 2.61 12.63
C MET A 198 -19.81 2.26 12.50
N ASN A 199 -20.70 3.25 12.51
CA ASN A 199 -22.14 3.03 12.40
C ASN A 199 -22.63 2.89 10.95
N PHE A 200 -21.78 3.17 9.97
CA PHE A 200 -22.13 3.01 8.57
C PHE A 200 -22.02 1.55 8.18
N SER A 201 -23.02 1.07 7.42
CA SER A 201 -22.98 -0.27 6.87
C SER A 201 -21.82 -0.37 5.88
N LYS A 202 -21.04 -1.46 5.98
CA LYS A 202 -19.97 -1.73 5.03
C LYS A 202 -20.55 -1.86 3.62
N HIS A 203 -19.92 -1.22 2.65
CA HIS A 203 -20.33 -1.35 1.27
C HIS A 203 -20.08 -2.81 0.80
N PRO A 204 -21.07 -3.50 0.20
CA PRO A 204 -20.96 -4.93 -0.10
C PRO A 204 -19.84 -5.26 -1.11
N ASN A 205 -19.49 -4.30 -1.97
CA ASN A 205 -18.40 -4.43 -2.93
C ASN A 205 -17.04 -3.90 -2.42
N ASP A 206 -16.90 -3.62 -1.13
CA ASP A 206 -15.66 -3.07 -0.55
C ASP A 206 -14.95 -4.06 0.41
N PRO A 207 -14.37 -5.15 -0.12
CA PRO A 207 -13.64 -6.11 0.71
C PRO A 207 -12.30 -5.54 1.23
N LEU A 208 -11.83 -4.45 0.63
CA LEU A 208 -10.58 -3.79 0.98
C LEU A 208 -10.78 -2.74 2.07
N GLY A 209 -12.04 -2.33 2.34
CA GLY A 209 -12.35 -1.31 3.33
C GLY A 209 -11.96 0.10 2.91
N LEU A 210 -11.94 0.39 1.60
CA LEU A 210 -11.55 1.68 1.00
C LEU A 210 -12.55 2.80 1.30
N VAL A 211 -13.83 2.47 1.52
CA VAL A 211 -14.85 3.46 1.85
C VAL A 211 -14.55 4.05 3.23
N ASN A 212 -14.68 5.38 3.35
CA ASN A 212 -14.37 6.15 4.56
C ASN A 212 -12.90 6.01 4.99
N SER A 213 -11.97 6.06 4.03
CA SER A 213 -10.54 6.05 4.32
C SER A 213 -9.75 6.82 3.27
N ASP A 214 -8.67 7.46 3.70
CA ASP A 214 -7.63 7.95 2.82
C ASP A 214 -6.71 6.80 2.43
N LYS A 215 -6.34 6.72 1.15
CA LYS A 215 -5.57 5.61 0.59
C LYS A 215 -4.15 6.05 0.30
N PHE A 216 -3.18 5.44 0.98
CA PHE A 216 -1.76 5.69 0.78
C PHE A 216 -1.09 4.42 0.24
N PHE A 217 -0.66 4.48 -1.02
CA PHE A 217 0.02 3.40 -1.74
C PHE A 217 1.53 3.64 -1.71
N PHE A 218 2.25 2.89 -0.89
CA PHE A 218 3.69 3.03 -0.76
C PHE A 218 4.43 2.00 -1.62
N PHE A 219 5.46 2.47 -2.30
CA PHE A 219 6.35 1.65 -3.11
C PHE A 219 7.81 1.94 -2.76
N ARG A 220 8.59 0.89 -2.57
CA ARG A 220 10.04 1.01 -2.44
C ARG A 220 10.64 1.43 -3.78
N ALA A 221 11.45 2.47 -3.77
CA ALA A 221 12.26 2.89 -4.91
C ALA A 221 13.74 2.75 -4.56
N GLN A 222 14.54 2.21 -5.49
CA GLN A 222 15.98 2.00 -5.28
C GLN A 222 16.81 2.63 -6.40
N PRO A 223 18.05 3.09 -6.15
CA PRO A 223 18.94 3.50 -7.22
C PRO A 223 19.41 2.29 -8.06
N PRO A 224 19.83 2.49 -9.32
CA PRO A 224 19.86 3.76 -10.05
C PRO A 224 18.48 4.09 -10.68
N PHE A 225 17.89 5.23 -10.29
CA PHE A 225 16.53 5.63 -10.69
C PHE A 225 16.36 5.83 -12.20
N SER A 226 17.41 6.21 -12.92
CA SER A 226 17.37 6.38 -14.38
C SER A 226 16.99 5.10 -15.12
N LYS A 227 17.24 3.92 -14.53
CA LYS A 227 16.84 2.62 -15.09
C LYS A 227 15.45 2.17 -14.65
N GLN A 228 14.84 2.87 -13.69
CA GLN A 228 13.55 2.51 -13.08
C GLN A 228 12.39 3.36 -13.59
N LEU A 229 12.60 4.28 -14.52
CA LEU A 229 11.53 5.08 -15.10
C LEU A 229 10.35 4.21 -15.64
N PRO A 230 10.59 3.08 -16.32
CA PRO A 230 9.50 2.18 -16.70
C PRO A 230 8.69 1.67 -15.52
N PHE A 231 9.36 1.25 -14.44
CA PHE A 231 8.71 0.78 -13.22
C PHE A 231 7.85 1.87 -12.57
N PHE A 232 8.32 3.12 -12.51
CA PHE A 232 7.55 4.22 -11.94
C PHE A 232 6.27 4.50 -12.73
N LEU A 233 6.38 4.60 -14.06
CA LEU A 233 5.23 4.88 -14.93
C LEU A 233 4.23 3.72 -14.96
N GLU A 234 4.71 2.48 -15.00
CA GLU A 234 3.85 1.31 -14.90
C GLU A 234 3.09 1.27 -13.57
N SER A 235 3.75 1.53 -12.45
CA SER A 235 3.10 1.54 -11.13
C SER A 235 2.05 2.64 -11.03
N ILE A 236 2.35 3.85 -11.52
CA ILE A 236 1.39 4.95 -11.61
C ILE A 236 0.18 4.55 -12.47
N GLY A 237 0.40 4.00 -13.67
CA GLY A 237 -0.67 3.56 -14.56
C GLY A 237 -1.52 2.42 -14.00
N LYS A 238 -0.91 1.47 -13.28
CA LYS A 238 -1.64 0.39 -12.58
C LYS A 238 -2.53 0.94 -11.46
N ILE A 239 -2.04 1.92 -10.70
CA ILE A 239 -2.86 2.64 -9.70
C ILE A 239 -4.00 3.41 -10.38
N HIS A 240 -3.75 4.07 -11.51
CA HIS A 240 -4.82 4.74 -12.25
C HIS A 240 -5.95 3.78 -12.64
N LEU A 241 -5.60 2.63 -13.21
CA LEU A 241 -6.58 1.62 -13.62
C LEU A 241 -7.30 0.99 -12.43
N PHE A 242 -6.58 0.74 -11.34
CA PHE A 242 -7.19 0.32 -10.07
C PHE A 242 -8.26 1.31 -9.60
N LEU A 243 -7.92 2.60 -9.51
CA LEU A 243 -8.85 3.66 -9.09
C LEU A 243 -10.02 3.79 -10.07
N LEU A 244 -9.78 3.65 -11.38
CA LEU A 244 -10.83 3.61 -12.40
C LEU A 244 -11.82 2.48 -12.13
N ASN A 245 -11.35 1.26 -11.81
CA ASN A 245 -12.26 0.15 -11.49
C ASN A 245 -13.05 0.42 -10.20
N GLN A 246 -12.41 0.99 -9.17
CA GLN A 246 -13.13 1.35 -7.95
C GLN A 246 -14.22 2.41 -8.22
N ARG A 247 -13.90 3.44 -9.01
CA ARG A 247 -14.79 4.57 -9.33
C ARG A 247 -15.96 4.22 -10.24
N HIS A 248 -15.77 3.26 -11.14
CA HIS A 248 -16.80 2.88 -12.12
C HIS A 248 -17.55 1.61 -11.71
N MET A 249 -16.86 0.59 -11.19
CA MET A 249 -17.41 -0.76 -11.11
C MET A 249 -17.77 -1.18 -9.69
N TYR A 250 -16.86 -1.00 -8.74
CA TYR A 250 -16.98 -1.65 -7.44
C TYR A 250 -17.67 -0.77 -6.39
N ILE A 251 -17.15 0.44 -6.16
CA ILE A 251 -17.61 1.36 -5.13
C ILE A 251 -17.83 2.77 -5.70
N PRO A 252 -18.62 2.89 -6.79
CA PRO A 252 -18.76 4.15 -7.49
C PRO A 252 -19.36 5.22 -6.56
N GLY A 253 -18.72 6.38 -6.52
CA GLY A 253 -19.10 7.48 -5.63
C GLY A 253 -18.51 7.45 -4.22
N TYR A 254 -17.72 6.43 -3.85
CA TYR A 254 -17.12 6.32 -2.51
C TYR A 254 -15.57 6.28 -2.49
N VAL A 255 -14.93 6.37 -3.66
CA VAL A 255 -13.46 6.36 -3.75
C VAL A 255 -12.87 7.68 -3.30
N ASP A 256 -13.42 8.77 -3.83
CA ASP A 256 -12.90 10.13 -3.66
C ASP A 256 -13.67 10.93 -2.60
N LEU A 257 -14.79 10.38 -2.11
CA LEU A 257 -15.64 10.99 -1.11
C LEU A 257 -16.03 9.95 -0.08
N ASP A 258 -15.98 10.31 1.19
CA ASP A 258 -16.49 9.48 2.27
C ASP A 258 -18.03 9.54 2.36
N SER A 259 -18.60 8.81 3.31
CA SER A 259 -20.05 8.70 3.49
C SER A 259 -20.71 10.01 3.97
N ALA A 260 -19.93 11.01 4.37
CA ALA A 260 -20.38 12.34 4.74
C ALA A 260 -20.07 13.39 3.65
N ASP A 261 -19.70 12.94 2.46
CA ASP A 261 -19.34 13.76 1.29
C ASP A 261 -18.09 14.64 1.52
N GLN A 262 -17.19 14.24 2.43
CA GLN A 262 -15.87 14.84 2.58
C GLN A 262 -14.85 14.14 1.68
N ASP A 263 -13.83 14.88 1.25
CA ASP A 263 -12.79 14.35 0.37
C ASP A 263 -12.05 13.16 1.00
N SER A 264 -11.86 12.12 0.21
CA SER A 264 -10.98 10.99 0.51
C SER A 264 -9.79 11.01 -0.44
N LEU A 265 -8.58 10.98 0.10
CA LEU A 265 -7.36 11.16 -0.65
C LEU A 265 -6.85 9.85 -1.26
N ASN A 266 -6.14 9.98 -2.38
CA ASN A 266 -5.40 8.91 -3.03
C ASN A 266 -3.95 9.35 -3.23
N TRP A 267 -3.02 8.83 -2.44
CA TRP A 267 -1.60 9.18 -2.53
C TRP A 267 -0.76 7.99 -2.97
N LEU A 268 0.03 8.18 -4.01
CA LEU A 268 1.15 7.29 -4.32
C LEU A 268 2.42 7.86 -3.72
N VAL A 269 3.13 7.06 -2.94
CA VAL A 269 4.33 7.50 -2.23
C VAL A 269 5.50 6.60 -2.57
N TRP A 270 6.55 7.19 -3.14
CA TRP A 270 7.83 6.53 -3.30
C TRP A 270 8.62 6.61 -2.01
N VAL A 271 9.18 5.48 -1.56
CA VAL A 271 9.99 5.40 -0.35
C VAL A 271 11.41 5.03 -0.74
N VAL A 272 12.35 5.92 -0.41
CA VAL A 272 13.79 5.75 -0.67
C VAL A 272 14.56 5.69 0.64
N GLU A 273 15.83 5.28 0.60
CA GLU A 273 16.63 5.15 1.83
C GLU A 273 17.13 6.51 2.33
N THR A 274 17.56 7.41 1.43
CA THR A 274 18.25 8.68 1.78
C THR A 274 17.57 9.93 1.20
N GLU A 275 17.86 11.11 1.75
CA GLU A 275 17.41 12.38 1.14
C GLU A 275 18.09 12.68 -0.19
N GLU A 276 19.33 12.24 -0.39
CA GLU A 276 19.99 12.38 -1.70
C GLU A 276 19.20 11.66 -2.79
N ASP A 277 18.70 10.47 -2.47
CA ASP A 277 17.85 9.67 -3.34
C ASP A 277 16.51 10.36 -3.64
N VAL A 278 15.93 11.06 -2.65
CA VAL A 278 14.72 11.88 -2.85
C VAL A 278 14.96 12.90 -3.95
N PHE A 279 16.03 13.70 -3.85
CA PHE A 279 16.32 14.71 -4.87
C PHE A 279 16.65 14.11 -6.24
N ALA A 280 17.26 12.93 -6.27
CA ALA A 280 17.50 12.21 -7.52
C ALA A 280 16.19 11.77 -8.18
N LEU A 281 15.22 11.28 -7.41
CA LEU A 281 13.90 10.89 -7.92
C LEU A 281 13.06 12.10 -8.33
N LEU A 282 13.09 13.20 -7.56
CA LEU A 282 12.43 14.45 -7.91
C LEU A 282 12.91 14.99 -9.27
N ARG A 283 14.23 15.02 -9.50
CA ARG A 283 14.79 15.44 -10.80
C ARG A 283 14.30 14.60 -11.98
N LEU A 284 13.93 13.34 -11.74
CA LEU A 284 13.43 12.44 -12.76
C LEU A 284 11.94 12.65 -13.05
N LEU A 285 11.11 12.77 -12.01
CA LEU A 285 9.64 12.72 -12.15
C LEU A 285 8.96 14.11 -12.16
N VAL A 286 9.46 15.10 -11.43
CA VAL A 286 8.88 16.45 -11.38
C VAL A 286 8.74 17.08 -12.78
N PRO A 287 9.67 16.93 -13.73
CA PRO A 287 9.52 17.48 -15.08
C PRO A 287 8.26 17.02 -15.82
N MET A 288 7.69 15.85 -15.49
CA MET A 288 6.45 15.35 -16.11
C MET A 288 5.19 16.02 -15.51
N GLY A 289 5.28 16.54 -14.29
CA GLY A 289 4.24 17.36 -13.65
C GLY A 289 2.85 16.72 -13.61
N GLN A 290 1.83 17.54 -13.88
CA GLN A 290 0.40 17.16 -13.81
C GLN A 290 0.03 15.97 -14.70
N ILE A 291 0.75 15.76 -15.80
CA ILE A 291 0.52 14.65 -16.71
C ILE A 291 0.56 13.32 -15.95
N LEU A 292 1.41 13.18 -14.92
CA LEU A 292 1.51 11.96 -14.12
C LEU A 292 0.21 11.55 -13.44
N ILE A 293 -0.67 12.49 -13.09
CA ILE A 293 -1.90 12.21 -12.32
C ILE A 293 -3.20 12.55 -13.05
N GLU A 294 -3.14 13.34 -14.13
CA GLU A 294 -4.32 13.88 -14.82
C GLU A 294 -5.44 12.87 -15.05
N PRO A 295 -5.17 11.64 -15.54
CA PRO A 295 -6.24 10.68 -15.81
C PRO A 295 -6.95 10.11 -14.57
N ALA A 296 -6.34 10.26 -13.38
CA ALA A 296 -6.78 9.61 -12.15
C ALA A 296 -7.04 10.58 -11.00
N LYS A 297 -7.12 11.88 -11.27
CA LYS A 297 -7.50 12.88 -10.28
C LYS A 297 -8.84 12.53 -9.60
N PRO A 298 -9.00 12.81 -8.28
CA PRO A 298 -7.98 13.36 -7.38
C PRO A 298 -6.93 12.32 -6.97
N MET A 299 -5.65 12.66 -7.12
CA MET A 299 -4.51 11.84 -6.73
C MET A 299 -3.25 12.70 -6.58
N ASP A 300 -2.42 12.40 -5.59
CA ASP A 300 -1.10 13.03 -5.41
C ASP A 300 0.03 12.00 -5.52
N ILE A 301 1.22 12.47 -5.88
CA ILE A 301 2.45 11.68 -5.85
C ILE A 301 3.48 12.37 -4.97
N TRP A 302 4.00 11.61 -4.01
CA TRP A 302 4.99 12.06 -3.04
C TRP A 302 6.23 11.15 -3.08
N VAL A 303 7.32 11.65 -2.51
CA VAL A 303 8.48 10.85 -2.15
C VAL A 303 8.90 11.15 -0.71
N LEU A 304 9.35 10.11 -0.02
CA LEU A 304 9.77 10.13 1.38
C LEU A 304 11.09 9.37 1.53
N SER A 305 12.00 9.83 2.39
CA SER A 305 13.17 9.04 2.80
C SER A 305 12.96 8.35 4.15
N ILE A 306 13.48 7.13 4.27
CA ILE A 306 13.62 6.44 5.56
C ILE A 306 14.53 7.24 6.49
N GLU A 307 15.57 7.89 5.95
CA GLU A 307 16.49 8.74 6.69
C GLU A 307 15.78 9.86 7.47
N GLU A 308 14.93 10.66 6.84
CA GLU A 308 14.19 11.73 7.54
C GLU A 308 13.12 11.17 8.46
N LEU A 309 12.43 10.10 8.04
CA LEU A 309 11.42 9.47 8.87
C LEU A 309 12.00 8.96 10.20
N ARG A 310 13.24 8.47 10.21
CA ARG A 310 13.98 8.07 11.43
C ARG A 310 14.33 9.24 12.36
N LYS A 311 14.38 10.47 11.84
CA LYS A 311 14.70 11.68 12.63
C LYS A 311 13.48 12.20 13.38
N VAL A 312 12.27 11.72 13.07
CA VAL A 312 11.02 12.08 13.75
C VAL A 312 11.02 11.51 15.17
N LYS A 313 11.20 12.38 16.17
CA LYS A 313 11.21 12.01 17.59
C LYS A 313 9.86 12.16 18.28
N GLU A 314 9.09 13.15 17.85
CA GLU A 314 7.76 13.43 18.36
C GLU A 314 6.75 13.09 17.28
N LYS A 315 5.72 12.32 17.64
CA LYS A 315 4.66 11.93 16.72
C LYS A 315 3.91 13.16 16.25
N HIS A 316 3.78 13.29 14.93
CA HIS A 316 2.84 14.23 14.33
C HIS A 316 1.40 13.81 14.64
N GLU A 317 0.47 14.75 14.68
CA GLU A 317 -0.95 14.45 14.97
C GLU A 317 -1.56 13.60 13.85
N THR A 318 -1.32 13.99 12.59
CA THR A 318 -1.82 13.33 11.39
C THR A 318 -0.70 12.97 10.42
N ILE A 319 -1.00 12.11 9.44
CA ILE A 319 -0.06 11.82 8.34
C ILE A 319 0.17 13.07 7.47
N TYR A 320 -0.77 14.01 7.45
CA TYR A 320 -0.66 15.28 6.74
C TYR A 320 0.42 16.16 7.33
N ASP A 321 0.45 16.25 8.66
CA ASP A 321 1.47 17.02 9.38
C ASP A 321 2.85 16.40 9.19
N LEU A 322 2.92 15.06 9.21
CA LEU A 322 4.15 14.32 8.92
C LEU A 322 4.65 14.62 7.50
N PHE A 323 3.82 14.43 6.48
CA PHE A 323 4.21 14.67 5.08
C PHE A 323 4.50 16.14 4.78
N SER A 324 3.83 17.07 5.47
CA SER A 324 4.14 18.50 5.36
C SER A 324 5.51 18.83 5.94
N SER A 325 6.02 18.03 6.88
CA SER A 325 7.33 18.24 7.51
C SER A 325 8.48 17.58 6.75
N ILE A 326 8.29 16.37 6.23
CA ILE A 326 9.39 15.55 5.67
C ILE A 326 9.10 14.97 4.28
N GLY A 327 7.86 15.08 3.79
CA GLY A 327 7.47 14.59 2.47
C GLY A 327 7.78 15.60 1.38
N HIS A 328 8.21 15.11 0.22
CA HIS A 328 8.47 15.97 -0.94
C HIS A 328 7.46 15.66 -2.04
N PRO A 329 6.63 16.64 -2.46
CA PRO A 329 5.64 16.41 -3.50
C PRO A 329 6.33 16.34 -4.87
N ILE A 330 6.03 15.28 -5.64
CA ILE A 330 6.35 15.21 -7.06
C ILE A 330 5.29 15.96 -7.85
N VAL A 331 4.02 15.71 -7.55
CA VAL A 331 2.87 16.40 -8.13
C VAL A 331 1.69 16.32 -7.17
N ARG A 332 0.91 17.40 -7.08
CA ARG A 332 -0.28 17.50 -6.25
C ARG A 332 -1.49 17.85 -7.10
N ASN A 333 -2.64 17.33 -6.74
CA ASN A 333 -3.94 17.77 -7.20
C ASN A 333 -4.17 19.19 -6.63
N LEU A 334 -4.16 20.19 -7.50
CA LEU A 334 -4.37 21.60 -7.16
C LEU A 334 -5.83 22.00 -7.24
#